data_AF-A0AAE9MVI3-F1
#
_entry.id   AF-A0AAE9MVI3-F1
#
_cell.length_a   1.000
_cell.length_b   1.000
_cell.length_c   1.000
_cell.angle_alpha   90.00
_cell.angle_beta   90.00
_cell.angle_gamma   90.00
#
_symmetry.space_group_name_H-M   'P 1'
#
loop_
_entity.id
_entity.type
_entity.pdbx_description
1 polymer ?
#
loop_
_entity_poly.entity_id
_entity_poly.type
_entity_poly.pdbx_seq_one_letter_code
_entity_poly.pdbx_strand_id
1 'polypeptide(L)'
;MSKLIYGRNQQIQFKNDTEKQEAIDYILNTPSNVDFKIHEDNQNQGAWGPEERIHFYSEEGVPECLKRQMTAGRRDLYGRINCKEFCEELRQIAIDRGL
;
A
#
# COMPACT_ATOMS: atom_id res chain seq x y z
N MET A 1 -19.12 3.53 -9.14
CA MET A 1 -18.16 2.42 -8.95
C MET A 1 -16.82 3.05 -8.67
N SER A 2 -16.18 2.73 -7.55
CA SER A 2 -14.83 3.22 -7.31
C SER A 2 -13.82 2.40 -8.13
N LYS A 3 -12.62 2.94 -8.29
CA LYS A 3 -11.51 2.21 -8.92
C LYS A 3 -11.10 1.04 -8.01
N LEU A 4 -11.02 -0.17 -8.54
CA LEU A 4 -10.67 -1.39 -7.77
C LEU A 4 -9.33 -2.00 -8.15
N ILE A 5 -8.73 -1.58 -9.27
CA ILE A 5 -7.47 -2.10 -9.79
C ILE A 5 -6.47 -0.97 -9.85
N TYR A 6 -5.27 -1.15 -9.28
CA TYR A 6 -4.23 -0.13 -9.23
C TYR A 6 -2.91 -0.62 -9.79
N GLY A 7 -2.18 0.33 -10.37
CA GLY A 7 -0.82 0.12 -10.87
C GLY A 7 -0.78 -0.54 -12.25
N ARG A 8 0.33 -0.30 -12.95
CA ARG A 8 0.53 -0.71 -14.35
C ARG A 8 0.42 -2.22 -14.57
N ASN A 9 0.81 -3.01 -13.58
CA ASN A 9 0.80 -4.48 -13.63
C ASN A 9 -0.33 -5.05 -12.75
N GLN A 10 -1.35 -4.24 -12.43
CA GLN A 10 -2.48 -4.65 -11.60
C GLN A 10 -2.02 -5.19 -10.23
N GLN A 11 -1.04 -4.49 -9.62
CA GLN A 11 -0.42 -4.88 -8.35
C GLN A 11 -1.43 -4.94 -7.19
N ILE A 12 -2.54 -4.22 -7.31
CA ILE A 12 -3.63 -4.26 -6.32
C ILE A 12 -4.93 -4.48 -7.08
N GLN A 13 -5.69 -5.47 -6.64
CA GLN A 13 -6.99 -5.85 -7.20
C GLN A 13 -7.97 -6.16 -6.06
N PHE A 14 -8.86 -5.22 -5.78
CA PHE A 14 -9.97 -5.41 -4.85
C PHE A 14 -11.14 -6.09 -5.56
N LYS A 15 -11.82 -7.02 -4.89
CA LYS A 15 -12.98 -7.70 -5.48
C LYS A 15 -14.21 -6.80 -5.54
N ASN A 16 -14.32 -5.83 -4.64
CA ASN A 16 -15.44 -4.91 -4.50
C ASN A 16 -15.04 -3.67 -3.68
N ASP A 17 -15.93 -2.68 -3.62
CA ASP A 17 -15.72 -1.45 -2.86
C ASP A 17 -15.51 -1.71 -1.35
N THR A 18 -16.15 -2.74 -0.78
CA THR A 18 -16.01 -3.11 0.64
C THR A 18 -14.59 -3.56 0.97
N GLU A 19 -13.99 -4.45 0.16
CA GLU A 19 -12.58 -4.88 0.35
C GLU A 19 -11.61 -3.70 0.22
N LYS A 20 -11.88 -2.78 -0.72
CA LYS A 20 -11.06 -1.56 -0.87
C LYS A 20 -11.17 -0.67 0.38
N GLN A 21 -12.38 -0.48 0.89
CA GLN A 21 -12.61 0.35 2.07
C GLN A 21 -11.93 -0.23 3.31
N GLU A 22 -12.02 -1.56 3.52
CA GLU A 22 -11.32 -2.28 4.58
C GLU A 22 -9.79 -2.08 4.50
N ALA A 23 -9.22 -2.18 3.30
CA ALA A 23 -7.80 -1.93 3.08
C ALA A 23 -7.39 -0.50 3.45
N ILE A 24 -8.14 0.50 2.97
CA ILE A 24 -7.87 1.91 3.25
C ILE A 24 -7.97 2.18 4.75
N ASP A 25 -9.02 1.70 5.40
CA ASP A 25 -9.23 1.95 6.82
C ASP A 25 -8.18 1.26 7.69
N TYR A 26 -7.74 0.04 7.34
CA TYR A 26 -6.64 -0.60 8.05
C TYR A 26 -5.33 0.20 7.91
N ILE A 27 -4.98 0.58 6.67
CA ILE A 27 -3.72 1.31 6.40
C ILE A 27 -3.69 2.66 7.13
N LEU A 28 -4.78 3.42 7.10
CA LEU A 28 -4.82 4.76 7.70
C LEU A 28 -4.93 4.74 9.22
N ASN A 29 -5.54 3.71 9.81
CA ASN A 29 -5.77 3.64 11.26
C ASN A 29 -4.73 2.79 12.02
N THR A 30 -3.76 2.19 11.32
CA THR A 30 -2.73 1.34 11.94
C THR A 30 -1.31 1.85 11.69
N PRO A 31 -0.98 3.12 12.05
CA PRO A 31 0.33 3.72 11.77
C PRO A 31 1.50 3.04 12.49
N SER A 32 1.23 2.25 13.55
CA SER A 32 2.25 1.44 14.22
C SER A 32 2.69 0.22 13.41
N ASN A 33 1.86 -0.25 12.47
CA ASN A 33 2.15 -1.41 11.63
C ASN A 33 2.35 -1.06 10.15
N VAL A 34 1.83 0.08 9.69
CA VAL A 34 1.81 0.42 8.27
C VAL A 34 2.44 1.78 8.02
N ASP A 35 3.40 1.83 7.09
CA ASP A 35 3.94 3.08 6.55
C ASP A 35 3.73 3.13 5.02
N PHE A 36 2.90 4.05 4.57
CA PHE A 36 2.58 4.29 3.15
C PHE A 36 3.23 5.56 2.59
N LYS A 37 4.12 6.21 3.35
CA LYS A 37 4.84 7.43 2.96
C LYS A 37 6.24 7.13 2.41
N ILE A 38 6.54 5.86 2.16
CA ILE A 38 7.84 5.39 1.69
C ILE A 38 8.07 5.78 0.23
N HIS A 39 9.09 6.60 0.01
CA HIS A 39 9.69 6.91 -1.28
C HIS A 39 11.07 6.27 -1.36
N GLU A 40 11.29 5.38 -2.32
CA GLU A 40 12.60 4.76 -2.57
C GLU A 40 13.17 5.21 -3.92
N ASP A 41 14.33 5.87 -3.87
CA ASP A 41 15.09 6.30 -5.05
C ASP A 41 15.85 5.14 -5.72
N ASN A 42 15.14 4.07 -6.07
CA ASN A 42 15.72 2.86 -6.64
C ASN A 42 16.32 3.07 -8.05
N GLN A 43 16.04 4.20 -8.71
CA GLN A 43 16.75 4.61 -9.93
C GLN A 43 18.25 4.75 -9.72
N ASN A 44 18.70 5.12 -8.52
CA ASN A 44 20.11 5.19 -8.17
C ASN A 44 20.75 3.79 -8.02
N GLN A 45 19.95 2.73 -8.08
CA GLN A 45 20.34 1.33 -7.96
C GLN A 45 19.95 0.51 -9.21
N GLY A 46 19.63 1.19 -10.32
CA GLY A 46 19.36 0.55 -11.63
C GLY A 46 17.88 0.26 -11.93
N ALA A 47 16.94 0.72 -11.10
CA ALA A 47 15.53 0.68 -11.45
C ALA A 47 15.16 1.77 -12.48
N TRP A 48 14.00 1.61 -13.12
CA TRP A 48 13.50 2.52 -14.16
C TRP A 48 13.03 3.88 -13.60
N GLY A 49 12.86 3.99 -12.30
CA GLY A 49 12.38 5.18 -11.62
C GLY A 49 12.23 4.95 -10.10
N PRO A 50 11.86 5.99 -9.36
CA PRO A 50 11.57 5.88 -7.94
C PRO A 50 10.32 5.01 -7.70
N GLU A 51 10.27 4.36 -6.54
CA GLU A 51 9.14 3.54 -6.11
C GLU A 51 8.46 4.11 -4.87
N GLU A 52 7.14 4.11 -4.90
CA GLU A 52 6.30 4.41 -3.75
C GLU A 52 5.80 3.09 -3.17
N ARG A 53 5.93 2.93 -1.86
CA ARG A 53 5.65 1.65 -1.20
C ARG A 53 4.80 1.80 0.03
N ILE A 54 4.08 0.73 0.32
CA ILE A 54 3.43 0.49 1.60
C ILE A 54 4.23 -0.60 2.30
N HIS A 55 4.78 -0.29 3.46
CA HIS A 55 5.50 -1.20 4.33
C HIS A 55 4.57 -1.73 5.43
N PHE A 56 4.68 -3.03 5.70
CA PHE A 56 3.99 -3.70 6.80
C PHE A 56 5.04 -4.33 7.72
N TYR A 57 4.99 -4.05 9.01
CA TYR A 57 5.98 -4.54 9.99
C TYR A 57 5.60 -5.88 10.64
N SER A 58 4.31 -6.21 10.66
CA SER A 58 3.74 -7.45 11.20
C SER A 58 2.54 -7.92 10.38
N GLU A 59 2.23 -9.22 10.51
CA GLU A 59 1.02 -9.82 9.93
C GLU A 59 -0.26 -9.50 10.72
N GLU A 60 -0.12 -9.06 11.98
CA GLU A 60 -1.22 -9.02 12.94
C GLU A 60 -2.30 -8.01 12.50
N GLY A 61 -3.53 -8.51 12.42
CA GLY A 61 -4.70 -7.71 12.03
C GLY A 61 -4.73 -7.29 10.57
N VAL A 62 -3.70 -7.61 9.76
CA VAL A 62 -3.67 -7.26 8.33
C VAL A 62 -4.84 -7.94 7.60
N PRO A 63 -5.72 -7.18 6.92
CA PRO A 63 -6.80 -7.75 6.11
C PRO A 63 -6.29 -8.67 5.01
N GLU A 64 -7.05 -9.73 4.73
CA GLU A 64 -6.72 -10.69 3.66
C GLU A 64 -6.63 -10.00 2.30
N CYS A 65 -7.42 -8.95 2.06
CA CYS A 65 -7.35 -8.18 0.82
C CYS A 65 -6.00 -7.51 0.60
N LEU A 66 -5.27 -7.14 1.66
CA LEU A 66 -3.91 -6.61 1.59
C LEU A 66 -2.89 -7.73 1.47
N LYS A 67 -3.00 -8.81 2.27
CA LYS A 67 -2.06 -9.95 2.22
C LYS A 67 -1.91 -10.53 0.82
N ARG A 68 -3.01 -10.69 0.07
CA ARG A 68 -3.01 -11.20 -1.32
C ARG A 68 -2.20 -10.35 -2.30
N GLN A 69 -2.02 -9.07 -2.01
CA GLN A 69 -1.33 -8.11 -2.87
C GLN A 69 0.11 -7.85 -2.41
N MET A 70 0.50 -8.39 -1.24
CA MET A 70 1.83 -8.20 -0.68
C MET A 70 2.87 -8.97 -1.47
N THR A 71 3.98 -8.29 -1.70
CA THR A 71 5.26 -8.88 -2.05
C THR A 71 6.06 -9.13 -0.77
N ALA A 72 7.05 -10.02 -0.86
CA ALA A 72 7.92 -10.34 0.27
C ALA A 72 8.53 -9.07 0.89
N GLY A 73 8.56 -8.99 2.22
CA GLY A 73 9.30 -7.97 2.94
C GLY A 73 10.82 -8.10 2.82
N ARG A 74 11.54 -7.25 3.56
CA ARG A 74 13.00 -7.35 3.76
C ARG A 74 13.32 -7.00 5.21
N ARG A 75 14.24 -7.76 5.83
CA ARG A 75 14.72 -7.55 7.20
C ARG A 75 13.56 -7.50 8.22
N ASP A 76 13.19 -6.29 8.62
CA ASP A 76 12.18 -5.92 9.63
C ASP A 76 10.77 -5.78 9.06
N LEU A 77 10.61 -5.86 7.73
CA LEU A 77 9.30 -5.80 7.09
C LEU A 77 8.72 -7.20 6.93
N TYR A 78 7.47 -7.38 7.35
CA TYR A 78 6.66 -8.55 7.02
C TYR A 78 6.35 -8.58 5.51
N GLY A 79 5.85 -7.47 4.98
CA GLY A 79 5.37 -7.38 3.61
C GLY A 79 5.50 -5.99 3.01
N ARG A 80 5.45 -5.92 1.67
CA ARG A 80 5.47 -4.65 0.93
C ARG A 80 4.44 -4.67 -0.18
N ILE A 81 3.76 -3.55 -0.42
CA ILE A 81 2.95 -3.34 -1.62
C ILE A 81 3.58 -2.22 -2.43
N ASN A 82 3.84 -2.48 -3.72
CA ASN A 82 4.49 -1.54 -4.63
C ASN A 82 3.45 -0.96 -5.59
N CYS A 83 2.84 0.17 -5.24
CA CYS A 83 1.84 0.80 -6.07
C CYS A 83 1.72 2.30 -5.80
N LYS A 84 2.47 3.09 -6.57
CA LYS A 84 2.45 4.57 -6.52
C LYS A 84 1.05 5.15 -6.57
N GLU A 85 0.25 4.67 -7.51
CA GLU A 85 -1.11 5.16 -7.70
C GLU A 85 -1.98 4.99 -6.45
N PHE A 86 -1.87 3.85 -5.75
CA PHE A 86 -2.63 3.62 -4.53
C PHE A 86 -2.06 4.41 -3.34
N CYS A 87 -0.73 4.56 -3.26
CA CYS A 87 -0.11 5.45 -2.25
C CYS A 87 -0.56 6.90 -2.41
N GLU A 88 -0.72 7.40 -3.64
CA GLU A 88 -1.24 8.74 -3.91
C GLU A 88 -2.70 8.89 -3.45
N GLU A 89 -3.56 7.90 -3.71
CA GLU A 89 -4.93 7.91 -3.20
C GLU A 89 -4.98 7.89 -1.66
N LEU A 90 -4.18 7.03 -1.01
CA LEU A 90 -4.08 6.98 0.45
C LEU A 90 -3.65 8.32 1.05
N ARG A 91 -2.68 8.99 0.43
CA ARG A 91 -2.23 10.33 0.85
C ARG A 91 -3.32 11.37 0.71
N GLN A 92 -4.07 11.36 -0.40
CA GLN A 92 -5.18 12.29 -0.58
C GLN A 92 -6.27 12.06 0.48
N ILE A 93 -6.64 10.79 0.73
CA ILE A 93 -7.62 10.46 1.77
C ILE A 93 -7.13 10.86 3.16
N ALA A 94 -5.85 10.67 3.47
CA ALA A 94 -5.26 11.11 4.73
C ALA A 94 -5.37 12.64 4.90
N ILE A 95 -5.04 13.41 3.86
CA ILE A 95 -5.20 14.87 3.85
C ILE A 95 -6.66 15.27 4.07
N ASP A 96 -7.59 14.65 3.36
CA ASP A 96 -9.03 14.95 3.46
C ASP A 96 -9.59 14.59 4.85
N ARG A 97 -9.00 13.60 5.54
CA ARG A 97 -9.33 13.17 6.91
C ARG A 97 -8.57 13.94 8.00
N GLY A 98 -7.58 14.76 7.65
CA GLY A 98 -6.73 15.48 8.61
C GLY A 98 -5.73 14.61 9.37
N LEU A 99 -5.19 13.57 8.72
CA LEU A 99 -4.21 12.60 9.24
C LEU A 99 -2.76 12.88 8.78
#